data_AF-A0A024JYH9-F1
#
_entry.id   AF-A0A024JYH9-F1
#
_cell.length_a   1.000
_cell.length_b   1.000
_cell.length_c   1.000
_cell.angle_alpha   90.00
_cell.angle_beta   90.00
_cell.angle_gamma   90.00
#
_symmetry.space_group_name_H-M   'P 1'
#
loop_
_entity.id
_entity.type
_entity.pdbx_description
1 polymer ?
#
loop_
_entity_poly.entity_id
_entity_poly.type
_entity_poly.pdbx_seq_one_letter_code
_entity_poly.pdbx_strand_id
1 'polypeptide(L)'
;MSTRREWRVADARKALRNVPILADIDAKQLNDLASAVDRLQIPAHEWLFRLGEPSDAIYVIDSGRFAAVGADGQVIREMAAGDSVGDLGVISGTERSAGVQALRDGVVWRIAGETFSEVLANTPQLQLAMVKAMARMLRDSRSANISSAPRVIGVVSTGYAVAAPVVDAIATRLGAFGSIAVVAPPAEKTAAVTAHAELVEAFAETLDRAERSHDWVLVVADRGSGELWRRYVVAQSDRLVVLVDQAQPPDELERLDTKGQVHLITLTEPDTGWWDLLEPVSHHPGDADGIAAVARRIAGRSFGLVLAGGGARGLAHFGVYEELTRAGIVIDRFGGTSAGAIAAAAFAQGMTADEATDAAYQFVGNTSPLGDYTVPAIALTRGTRIERLLDEFFGGTVIEHLPKGFFSVSADMITGEQIVHRRGSLTLAVRASISIPGLIPPVQHDQRLLIDGGLLNNLPADVMCADGDGEVICVDLRRKFLPSKNFGLLPAIVQPPGFVRRLLTGTDVALPPLQETLLRTVDLAASTGNLRELPRIAAIIEPDISTIGPLDFKKIDAAVEAGRIATRAVLEAHPHLAGPTADPQVANMI
;
A
#
# COMPACT_ATOMS: atom_id res chain seq x y z
N MET A 1 21.74 6.60 45.52
CA MET A 1 22.61 6.77 44.33
C MET A 1 23.45 5.53 44.00
N SER A 2 23.99 4.78 44.98
CA SER A 2 24.76 3.53 44.75
C SER A 2 23.98 2.42 44.03
N THR A 3 22.75 2.17 44.48
CA THR A 3 21.87 1.12 43.92
C THR A 3 21.49 1.36 42.46
N ARG A 4 21.41 2.63 42.01
CA ARG A 4 21.08 2.95 40.60
C ARG A 4 22.20 2.62 39.61
N ARG A 5 23.45 2.60 40.09
CA ARG A 5 24.62 2.34 39.25
C ARG A 5 24.91 0.85 39.14
N GLU A 6 24.68 0.10 40.21
CA GLU A 6 24.87 -1.36 40.25
C GLU A 6 23.90 -2.12 39.33
N TRP A 7 22.61 -1.75 39.28
CA TRP A 7 21.69 -2.39 38.34
C TRP A 7 22.03 -2.06 36.88
N ARG A 8 22.46 -0.83 36.59
CA ARG A 8 22.91 -0.42 35.25
C ARG A 8 24.10 -1.22 34.75
N VAL A 9 25.07 -1.51 35.61
CA VAL A 9 26.23 -2.35 35.24
C VAL A 9 25.82 -3.80 35.02
N ALA A 10 24.88 -4.33 35.82
CA ALA A 10 24.35 -5.68 35.62
C ALA A 10 23.57 -5.82 34.29
N ASP A 11 22.78 -4.81 33.93
CA ASP A 11 22.04 -4.76 32.67
C ASP A 11 22.96 -4.59 31.47
N ALA A 12 23.93 -3.68 31.54
CA ALA A 12 24.99 -3.54 30.54
C ALA A 12 25.74 -4.87 30.35
N ARG A 13 26.09 -5.56 31.43
CA ARG A 13 26.75 -6.87 31.38
C ARG A 13 25.90 -7.91 30.65
N LYS A 14 24.59 -7.94 30.91
CA LYS A 14 23.65 -8.85 30.23
C LYS A 14 23.53 -8.51 28.74
N ALA A 15 23.38 -7.24 28.39
CA ALA A 15 23.26 -6.78 27.01
C ALA A 15 24.54 -7.07 26.21
N LEU A 16 25.71 -6.69 26.75
CA LEU A 16 27.01 -6.90 26.13
C LEU A 16 27.30 -8.39 25.90
N ARG A 17 26.94 -9.29 26.84
CA ARG A 17 27.13 -10.75 26.66
C ARG A 17 26.32 -11.32 25.48
N ASN A 18 25.16 -10.74 25.16
CA ASN A 18 24.30 -11.22 24.08
C ASN A 18 24.80 -10.80 22.69
N VAL A 19 25.77 -9.90 22.62
CA VAL A 19 26.37 -9.48 21.34
C VAL A 19 27.31 -10.58 20.84
N PRO A 20 27.14 -11.09 19.61
CA PRO A 20 27.95 -12.20 19.10
C PRO A 20 29.47 -11.98 19.18
N ILE A 21 29.95 -10.74 18.98
CA ILE A 21 31.37 -10.40 19.08
C ILE A 21 31.91 -10.42 20.52
N LEU A 22 31.05 -10.25 21.53
CA LEU A 22 31.41 -10.18 22.95
C LEU A 22 31.02 -11.43 23.75
N ALA A 23 30.39 -12.42 23.12
CA ALA A 23 29.87 -13.60 23.80
C ALA A 23 30.93 -14.40 24.56
N ASP A 24 32.15 -14.49 24.00
CA ASP A 24 33.25 -15.32 24.50
C ASP A 24 34.23 -14.57 25.44
N ILE A 25 33.95 -13.32 25.81
CA ILE A 25 34.85 -12.57 26.70
C ILE A 25 34.72 -13.03 28.15
N ASP A 26 35.83 -12.96 28.91
CA ASP A 26 35.82 -13.39 30.30
C ASP A 26 34.98 -12.46 31.20
N ALA A 27 34.59 -12.95 32.38
CA ALA A 27 33.71 -12.21 33.26
C ALA A 27 34.34 -10.92 33.83
N LYS A 28 35.68 -10.84 33.91
CA LYS A 28 36.38 -9.66 34.41
C LYS A 28 36.39 -8.57 33.34
N GLN A 29 36.76 -8.92 32.11
CA GLN A 29 36.76 -8.04 30.94
C GLN A 29 35.36 -7.51 30.64
N LEU A 30 34.33 -8.36 30.74
CA LEU A 30 32.94 -7.92 30.58
C LEU A 30 32.52 -6.92 31.66
N ASN A 31 32.98 -7.09 32.90
CA ASN A 31 32.70 -6.13 33.97
C ASN A 31 33.45 -4.81 33.76
N ASP A 32 34.70 -4.86 33.30
CA ASP A 32 35.51 -3.68 32.99
C ASP A 32 34.84 -2.88 31.86
N LEU A 33 34.39 -3.56 30.79
CA LEU A 33 33.65 -2.95 29.69
C LEU A 33 32.29 -2.39 30.16
N ALA A 34 31.50 -3.18 30.89
CA ALA A 34 30.18 -2.77 31.39
C ALA A 34 30.24 -1.58 32.37
N SER A 35 31.41 -1.33 32.99
CA SER A 35 31.62 -0.18 33.86
C SER A 35 32.00 1.10 33.09
N ALA A 36 32.35 0.97 31.81
CA ALA A 36 32.84 2.04 30.94
C ALA A 36 31.92 2.31 29.74
N VAL A 37 30.65 1.88 29.81
CA VAL A 37 29.63 2.19 28.79
C VAL A 37 28.70 3.31 29.23
N ASP A 38 28.30 4.13 28.26
CA ASP A 38 27.22 5.09 28.41
C ASP A 38 25.92 4.49 27.85
N ARG A 39 24.79 4.81 28.47
CA ARG A 39 23.48 4.43 27.95
C ARG A 39 22.83 5.62 27.27
N LEU A 40 22.42 5.47 26.03
CA LEU A 40 21.80 6.53 25.23
C LEU A 40 20.40 6.11 24.80
N GLN A 41 19.46 7.03 24.90
CA GLN A 41 18.12 6.88 24.31
C GLN A 41 18.07 7.63 23.00
N ILE A 42 17.62 6.96 21.95
CA ILE A 42 17.49 7.51 20.61
C ILE A 42 16.00 7.50 20.26
N PRO A 43 15.37 8.67 20.12
CA PRO A 43 13.99 8.76 19.68
C PRO A 43 13.79 8.14 18.30
N ALA A 44 12.57 7.67 18.02
CA ALA A 44 12.16 7.22 16.70
C ALA A 44 12.51 8.30 15.67
N HIS A 45 13.04 7.85 14.53
CA HIS A 45 13.43 8.68 13.39
C HIS A 45 14.61 9.63 13.61
N GLU A 46 15.25 9.62 14.77
CA GLU A 46 16.51 10.33 15.00
C GLU A 46 17.73 9.53 14.53
N TRP A 47 18.78 10.25 14.17
CA TRP A 47 20.05 9.64 13.75
C TRP A 47 20.91 9.31 14.98
N LEU A 48 21.36 8.07 15.07
CA LEU A 48 22.40 7.70 16.03
C LEU A 48 23.77 8.25 15.59
N PHE A 49 24.07 8.15 14.29
CA PHE A 49 25.19 8.80 13.61
C PHE A 49 24.94 8.83 12.10
N ARG A 50 25.60 9.73 11.38
CA ARG A 50 25.46 9.89 9.93
C ARG A 50 26.65 9.29 9.17
N LEU A 51 26.43 9.03 7.88
CA LEU A 51 27.48 8.61 6.95
C LEU A 51 28.58 9.68 6.89
N GLY A 52 29.84 9.24 6.92
CA GLY A 52 31.02 10.12 6.88
C GLY A 52 31.38 10.75 8.22
N GLU A 53 30.61 10.56 9.29
CA GLU A 53 31.02 11.00 10.63
C GLU A 53 32.23 10.19 11.13
N PRO A 54 33.01 10.72 12.10
CA PRO A 54 34.08 9.98 12.73
C PRO A 54 33.59 8.70 13.43
N SER A 55 34.40 7.64 13.36
CA SER A 55 34.12 6.39 14.07
C SER A 55 34.69 6.42 15.48
N ASP A 56 34.04 7.17 16.36
CA ASP A 56 34.47 7.45 17.75
C ASP A 56 33.99 6.41 18.78
N ALA A 57 32.99 5.59 18.42
CA ALA A 57 32.31 4.68 19.34
C ALA A 57 31.64 3.50 18.63
N ILE A 58 31.45 2.42 19.39
CA ILE A 58 30.63 1.26 19.03
C ILE A 58 29.34 1.32 19.84
N TYR A 59 28.22 0.94 19.22
CA TYR A 59 26.93 0.92 19.89
C TYR A 59 26.36 -0.49 19.89
N VAL A 60 25.81 -0.91 21.02
CA VAL A 60 25.08 -2.17 21.16
C VAL A 60 23.62 -1.84 21.39
N ILE A 61 22.74 -2.39 20.55
CA ILE A 61 21.31 -2.15 20.65
C ILE A 61 20.75 -2.96 21.83
N ASP A 62 20.26 -2.26 22.84
CA ASP A 62 19.59 -2.84 24.00
C ASP A 62 18.13 -3.14 23.68
N SER A 63 17.46 -2.19 23.02
CA SER A 63 16.06 -2.28 22.58
C SER A 63 15.78 -1.33 21.42
N GLY A 64 14.69 -1.58 20.69
CA GLY A 64 14.25 -0.79 19.54
C GLY A 64 14.62 -1.41 18.19
N ARG A 65 14.40 -0.63 17.13
CA ARG A 65 14.71 -0.99 15.74
C ARG A 65 15.49 0.13 15.08
N PHE A 66 16.53 -0.23 14.35
CA PHE A 66 17.42 0.71 13.69
C PHE A 66 17.66 0.29 12.24
N ALA A 67 17.87 1.25 11.35
CA ALA A 67 18.21 1.02 9.95
C ALA A 67 19.59 1.60 9.65
N ALA A 68 20.42 0.81 8.97
CA ALA A 68 21.65 1.28 8.34
C ALA A 68 21.28 1.82 6.96
N VAL A 69 21.57 3.10 6.73
CA VAL A 69 21.17 3.85 5.54
C VAL A 69 22.41 4.24 4.72
N GLY A 70 22.39 3.89 3.44
CA GLY A 70 23.44 4.19 2.48
C GLY A 70 23.45 5.64 1.99
N ALA A 71 24.46 5.97 1.18
CA ALA A 71 24.60 7.31 0.59
C ALA A 71 23.47 7.67 -0.38
N ASP A 72 22.82 6.66 -0.97
CA ASP A 72 21.64 6.78 -1.84
C ASP A 72 20.31 6.89 -1.06
N GLY A 73 20.37 6.88 0.27
CA GLY A 73 19.21 6.89 1.14
C GLY A 73 18.51 5.54 1.28
N GLN A 74 19.03 4.47 0.65
CA GLN A 74 18.43 3.15 0.77
C GLN A 74 18.80 2.49 2.11
N VAL A 75 17.85 1.74 2.67
CA VAL A 75 18.10 0.90 3.84
C VAL A 75 18.91 -0.32 3.41
N ILE A 76 20.16 -0.38 3.86
CA ILE A 76 21.09 -1.49 3.61
C ILE A 76 20.71 -2.69 4.46
N ARG A 77 20.37 -2.43 5.74
CA ARG A 77 20.06 -3.47 6.74
C ARG A 77 19.24 -2.89 7.89
N GLU A 78 18.30 -3.67 8.40
CA GLU A 78 17.64 -3.43 9.68
C GLU A 78 18.34 -4.19 10.81
N MET A 79 18.35 -3.59 12.00
CA MET A 79 19.07 -4.06 13.18
C MET A 79 18.15 -3.99 14.39
N ALA A 80 18.32 -4.96 15.29
CA ALA A 80 17.46 -5.20 16.44
C ALA A 80 18.28 -5.35 17.73
N ALA A 81 17.60 -5.53 18.85
CA ALA A 81 18.23 -5.80 20.14
C ALA A 81 19.24 -6.97 20.05
N GLY A 82 20.46 -6.73 20.55
CA GLY A 82 21.59 -7.65 20.48
C GLY A 82 22.53 -7.43 19.29
N ASP A 83 22.13 -6.66 18.27
CA ASP A 83 23.04 -6.25 17.20
C ASP A 83 24.01 -5.16 17.69
N SER A 84 25.22 -5.17 17.13
CA SER A 84 26.21 -4.11 17.26
C SER A 84 26.28 -3.25 15.99
N VAL A 85 26.47 -1.94 16.14
CA VAL A 85 26.58 -1.00 15.03
C VAL A 85 27.77 -0.05 15.22
N GLY A 86 28.36 0.36 14.09
CA GLY A 86 29.51 1.26 14.09
C GLY A 86 30.84 0.62 14.51
N ASP A 87 30.84 -0.70 14.73
CA ASP A 87 32.00 -1.53 15.04
C ASP A 87 33.06 -1.51 13.92
N LEU A 88 32.63 -1.66 12.66
CA LEU A 88 33.55 -1.72 11.52
C LEU A 88 34.46 -0.50 11.42
N GLY A 89 33.90 0.72 11.51
CA GLY A 89 34.67 1.95 11.38
C GLY A 89 35.68 2.16 12.51
N VAL A 90 35.33 1.75 13.74
CA VAL A 90 36.24 1.79 14.89
C VAL A 90 37.39 0.79 14.69
N ILE A 91 37.09 -0.40 14.19
CA ILE A 91 38.08 -1.46 13.94
C ILE A 91 39.01 -1.13 12.78
N SER A 92 38.48 -0.58 11.68
CA SER A 92 39.23 -0.26 10.46
C SER A 92 39.95 1.09 10.54
N GLY A 93 39.59 1.96 11.49
CA GLY A 93 40.06 3.34 11.55
C GLY A 93 39.54 4.21 10.41
N THR A 94 38.36 3.89 9.86
CA THR A 94 37.71 4.66 8.79
C THR A 94 36.49 5.42 9.30
N GLU A 95 36.02 6.42 8.56
CA GLU A 95 34.74 7.09 8.82
C GLU A 95 33.55 6.13 8.72
N ARG A 96 32.38 6.55 9.22
CA ARG A 96 31.13 5.77 9.13
C ARG A 96 30.78 5.48 7.66
N SER A 97 30.76 4.21 7.28
CA SER A 97 30.43 3.76 5.91
C SER A 97 28.93 3.85 5.56
N ALA A 98 28.07 3.95 6.58
CA ALA A 98 26.63 4.13 6.48
C ALA A 98 26.17 4.98 7.67
N GLY A 99 25.05 5.69 7.52
CA GLY A 99 24.38 6.30 8.66
C GLY A 99 23.50 5.28 9.37
N VAL A 100 23.24 5.45 10.66
CA VAL A 100 22.29 4.62 11.42
C VAL A 100 21.20 5.49 12.01
N GLN A 101 19.95 5.19 11.67
CA GLN A 101 18.77 5.90 12.14
C GLN A 101 17.89 4.97 12.96
N ALA A 102 17.28 5.47 14.02
CA ALA A 102 16.24 4.77 14.75
C ALA A 102 14.96 4.69 13.90
N LEU A 103 14.41 3.50 13.71
CA LEU A 103 13.08 3.30 13.12
C LEU A 103 11.97 3.46 14.17
N ARG A 104 12.28 3.09 15.42
CA ARG A 104 11.42 3.22 16.61
C ARG A 104 12.26 3.71 17.78
N ASP A 105 11.63 4.21 18.85
CA ASP A 105 12.39 4.60 20.05
C ASP A 105 13.25 3.42 20.53
N GLY A 106 14.54 3.69 20.71
CA GLY A 106 15.51 2.66 21.03
C GLY A 106 16.47 3.10 22.12
N VAL A 107 17.09 2.11 22.74
CA VAL A 107 18.14 2.32 23.74
C VAL A 107 19.38 1.59 23.29
N VAL A 108 20.52 2.28 23.37
CA VAL A 108 21.82 1.74 22.99
C VAL A 108 22.84 1.91 24.10
N TRP A 109 23.75 0.95 24.20
CA TRP A 109 24.96 1.05 25.00
C TRP A 109 26.09 1.55 24.11
N ARG A 110 26.61 2.74 24.40
CA ARG A 110 27.77 3.34 23.73
C ARG A 110 29.05 2.90 24.43
N ILE A 111 29.95 2.31 23.67
CA ILE A 111 31.32 1.98 24.06
C ILE A 111 32.25 2.94 23.31
N ALA A 112 33.03 3.75 24.02
CA ALA A 112 34.03 4.60 23.37
C ALA A 112 35.05 3.76 22.59
N GLY A 113 35.44 4.23 21.40
CA GLY A 113 36.34 3.50 20.51
C GLY A 113 37.71 3.24 21.11
N GLU A 114 38.25 4.17 21.89
CA GLU A 114 39.50 4.01 22.65
C GLU A 114 39.37 2.87 23.67
N THR A 115 38.33 2.89 24.51
CA THR A 115 38.04 1.82 25.48
C THR A 115 37.90 0.46 24.81
N PHE A 116 37.18 0.38 23.70
CA PHE A 116 37.04 -0.87 22.95
C PHE A 116 38.38 -1.36 22.39
N SER A 117 39.18 -0.44 21.83
CA SER A 117 40.49 -0.75 21.26
C SER A 117 41.48 -1.24 22.33
N GLU A 118 41.45 -0.65 23.52
CA GLU A 118 42.24 -1.10 24.66
C GLU A 118 41.85 -2.51 25.13
N VAL A 119 40.55 -2.79 25.24
CA VAL A 119 40.05 -4.13 25.59
C VAL A 119 40.43 -5.14 24.51
N LEU A 120 40.32 -4.77 23.24
CA LEU A 120 40.69 -5.61 22.10
C LEU A 120 42.19 -5.91 22.06
N ALA A 121 43.04 -4.91 22.33
CA ALA A 121 44.49 -5.07 22.36
C ALA A 121 44.95 -6.04 23.47
N ASN A 122 44.25 -6.05 24.60
CA ASN A 122 44.58 -6.86 25.76
C ASN A 122 43.88 -8.24 25.79
N THR A 123 43.12 -8.60 24.75
CA THR A 123 42.29 -9.82 24.72
C THR A 123 42.45 -10.60 23.41
N PRO A 124 43.46 -11.47 23.28
CA PRO A 124 43.70 -12.26 22.05
C PRO A 124 42.51 -13.13 21.62
N GLN A 125 41.73 -13.64 22.57
CA GLN A 125 40.54 -14.44 22.32
C GLN A 125 39.44 -13.61 21.63
N LEU A 126 39.29 -12.34 22.02
CA LEU A 126 38.32 -11.41 21.44
C LEU A 126 38.73 -11.02 20.01
N GLN A 127 40.03 -10.85 19.74
CA GLN A 127 40.54 -10.63 18.39
C GLN A 127 40.17 -11.79 17.45
N LEU A 128 40.33 -13.03 17.91
CA LEU A 128 39.97 -14.21 17.12
C LEU A 128 38.43 -14.36 16.95
N ALA A 129 37.66 -14.06 17.99
CA ALA A 129 36.19 -14.04 17.93
C ALA A 129 35.69 -13.00 16.92
N MET A 130 36.32 -11.83 16.88
CA MET A 130 36.02 -10.73 15.96
C MET A 130 36.33 -11.11 14.51
N VAL A 131 37.49 -11.72 14.24
CA VAL A 131 37.82 -12.24 12.89
C VAL A 131 36.79 -13.27 12.43
N LYS A 132 36.35 -14.16 13.31
CA LYS A 132 35.29 -15.15 12.99
C LYS A 132 33.93 -14.49 12.75
N ALA A 133 33.55 -13.49 13.56
CA ALA A 133 32.30 -12.75 13.42
C ALA A 133 32.27 -11.96 12.09
N MET A 134 33.36 -11.25 11.75
CA MET A 134 33.51 -10.54 10.48
C MET A 134 33.47 -11.49 9.28
N ALA A 135 34.13 -12.65 9.36
CA ALA A 135 34.09 -13.66 8.29
C ALA A 135 32.69 -14.27 8.09
N ARG A 136 31.88 -14.35 9.15
CA ARG A 136 30.47 -14.77 9.10
C ARG A 136 29.62 -13.67 8.47
N MET A 137 29.80 -12.43 8.91
CA MET A 137 29.10 -11.26 8.38
C MET A 137 29.38 -11.03 6.89
N LEU A 138 30.62 -11.22 6.42
CA LEU A 138 31.00 -11.18 4.99
C LEU A 138 30.37 -12.30 4.15
N ARG A 139 29.99 -13.41 4.79
CA ARG A 139 29.32 -14.54 4.13
C ARG A 139 27.82 -14.28 4.04
N ASP A 140 27.24 -13.74 5.12
CA ASP A 140 25.82 -13.47 5.27
C ASP A 140 25.39 -12.18 4.53
N SER A 141 26.31 -11.26 4.27
CA SER A 141 26.09 -10.03 3.49
C SER A 141 25.81 -10.27 2.00
N ARG A 142 25.96 -11.51 1.51
CA ARG A 142 25.50 -11.94 0.17
C ARG A 142 24.06 -12.44 0.15
N SER A 143 23.42 -12.53 1.31
CA SER A 143 22.08 -13.06 1.52
C SER A 143 21.25 -12.14 2.41
N ALA A 144 21.53 -10.83 2.39
CA ALA A 144 20.79 -9.84 3.17
C ALA A 144 19.31 -9.86 2.75
N ASN A 145 18.51 -10.66 3.46
CA ASN A 145 17.06 -10.51 3.50
C ASN A 145 16.78 -9.11 4.03
N ILE A 146 16.43 -8.21 3.12
CA ILE A 146 15.77 -6.96 3.44
C ILE A 146 14.36 -7.35 3.88
N SER A 147 13.95 -6.85 5.05
CA SER A 147 12.62 -6.94 5.67
C SER A 147 12.39 -8.14 6.59
N SER A 148 12.33 -7.87 7.91
CA SER A 148 11.21 -8.43 8.66
C SER A 148 9.98 -7.62 8.24
N ALA A 149 8.94 -8.28 7.73
CA ALA A 149 7.66 -7.61 7.47
C ALA A 149 7.23 -6.84 8.73
N PRO A 150 6.55 -5.68 8.61
CA PRO A 150 6.03 -4.93 9.76
C PRO A 150 5.35 -5.85 10.76
N ARG A 151 5.83 -5.91 12.01
CA ARG A 151 5.32 -6.87 13.02
C ARG A 151 4.53 -6.20 14.10
N VAL A 152 4.79 -4.91 14.35
CA VAL A 152 4.16 -4.18 15.47
C VAL A 152 3.13 -3.21 14.91
N ILE A 153 1.87 -3.48 15.26
CA ILE A 153 0.72 -2.66 14.89
C ILE A 153 0.21 -1.94 16.13
N GLY A 154 0.25 -0.61 16.09
CA GLY A 154 -0.30 0.22 17.14
C GLY A 154 -1.79 0.39 16.92
N VAL A 155 -2.61 0.14 17.94
CA VAL A 155 -4.04 0.42 17.90
C VAL A 155 -4.31 1.59 18.83
N VAL A 156 -4.80 2.69 18.27
CA VAL A 156 -4.98 3.96 19.00
C VAL A 156 -6.45 4.36 18.93
N SER A 157 -7.11 4.43 20.08
CA SER A 157 -8.49 4.93 20.17
C SER A 157 -8.53 6.45 20.24
N THR A 158 -9.44 7.06 19.50
CA THR A 158 -9.80 8.48 19.64
C THR A 158 -11.14 8.60 20.36
N GLY A 159 -11.36 9.71 21.06
CA GLY A 159 -12.61 9.96 21.77
C GLY A 159 -12.95 8.92 22.83
N TYR A 160 -14.14 8.34 22.73
CA TYR A 160 -14.70 7.34 23.65
C TYR A 160 -14.68 5.92 23.08
N ALA A 161 -14.07 5.73 21.90
CA ALA A 161 -13.93 4.45 21.23
C ALA A 161 -13.32 3.41 22.17
N VAL A 162 -13.93 2.24 22.26
CA VAL A 162 -13.40 1.11 23.03
C VAL A 162 -12.60 0.23 22.09
N ALA A 163 -11.30 0.09 22.34
CA ALA A 163 -10.42 -0.67 21.48
C ALA A 163 -10.68 -2.18 21.56
N ALA A 164 -10.96 -2.70 22.76
CA ALA A 164 -10.93 -4.14 23.03
C ALA A 164 -11.71 -5.01 22.02
N PRO A 165 -12.99 -4.74 21.67
CA PRO A 165 -13.71 -5.57 20.70
C PRO A 165 -13.08 -5.56 19.30
N VAL A 166 -12.57 -4.41 18.85
CA VAL A 166 -11.94 -4.26 17.54
C VAL A 166 -10.57 -4.93 17.55
N VAL A 167 -9.80 -4.77 18.61
CA VAL A 167 -8.50 -5.44 18.81
C VAL A 167 -8.66 -6.96 18.80
N ASP A 168 -9.64 -7.50 19.54
CA ASP A 168 -9.89 -8.95 19.58
C ASP A 168 -10.29 -9.48 18.20
N ALA A 169 -11.11 -8.73 17.47
CA ALA A 169 -11.52 -9.10 16.11
C ALA A 169 -10.34 -9.04 15.12
N ILE A 170 -9.52 -7.98 15.15
CA ILE A 170 -8.28 -7.89 14.34
C ILE A 170 -7.34 -9.05 14.70
N ALA A 171 -7.14 -9.30 16.00
CA ALA A 171 -6.24 -10.35 16.47
C ALA A 171 -6.69 -11.75 16.02
N THR A 172 -7.99 -12.01 16.08
CA THR A 172 -8.58 -13.27 15.59
C THR A 172 -8.34 -13.45 14.09
N ARG A 173 -8.49 -12.39 13.29
CA ARG A 173 -8.29 -12.45 11.83
C ARG A 173 -6.81 -12.57 11.46
N LEU A 174 -5.93 -11.80 12.10
CA LEU A 174 -4.48 -11.92 11.91
C LEU A 174 -3.93 -13.27 12.39
N GLY A 175 -4.57 -13.88 13.40
CA GLY A 175 -4.29 -15.22 13.88
C GLY A 175 -4.35 -16.30 12.80
N ALA A 176 -5.11 -16.09 11.73
CA ALA A 176 -5.16 -16.99 10.57
C ALA A 176 -3.88 -16.93 9.70
N PHE A 177 -3.08 -15.86 9.84
CA PHE A 177 -1.86 -15.62 9.06
C PHE A 177 -0.57 -15.75 9.87
N GLY A 178 -0.67 -15.91 11.20
CA GLY A 178 0.48 -16.05 12.08
C GLY A 178 0.09 -15.96 13.55
N SER A 179 1.03 -16.33 14.41
CA SER A 179 0.94 -16.15 15.86
C SER A 179 0.85 -14.66 16.23
N ILE A 180 0.07 -14.33 17.26
CA ILE A 180 -0.20 -12.94 17.66
C ILE A 180 -0.06 -12.73 19.16
N ALA A 181 0.53 -11.59 19.53
CA ALA A 181 0.54 -11.08 20.90
C ALA A 181 -0.21 -9.75 20.98
N VAL A 182 -0.88 -9.49 22.11
CA VAL A 182 -1.50 -8.20 22.42
C VAL A 182 -0.83 -7.63 23.66
N VAL A 183 -0.33 -6.40 23.54
CA VAL A 183 0.32 -5.64 24.61
C VAL A 183 -0.56 -4.45 24.98
N ALA A 184 -1.35 -4.63 26.04
CA ALA A 184 -2.26 -3.62 26.59
C ALA A 184 -2.09 -3.57 28.12
N PRO A 185 -1.09 -2.85 28.65
CA PRO A 185 -0.86 -2.80 30.08
C PRO A 185 -2.02 -2.09 30.81
N PRO A 186 -2.32 -2.49 32.07
CA PRO A 186 -3.28 -1.77 32.90
C PRO A 186 -2.89 -0.29 33.05
N ALA A 187 -3.88 0.60 33.01
CA ALA A 187 -3.67 2.06 33.10
C ALA A 187 -2.89 2.47 34.37
N GLU A 188 -3.02 1.72 35.46
CA GLU A 188 -2.27 1.95 36.71
C GLU A 188 -0.75 1.81 36.52
N LYS A 189 -0.31 0.88 35.66
CA LYS A 189 1.12 0.67 35.38
C LYS A 189 1.71 1.79 34.54
N THR A 190 0.93 2.35 33.61
CA THR A 190 1.38 3.46 32.76
C THR A 190 1.29 4.79 33.50
N ALA A 191 0.27 4.98 34.36
CA ALA A 191 0.09 6.20 35.15
C ALA A 191 1.17 6.44 36.21
N ALA A 192 1.84 5.38 36.67
CA ALA A 192 2.97 5.50 37.60
C ALA A 192 4.23 6.11 36.98
N VAL A 193 4.27 6.22 35.64
CA VAL A 193 5.44 6.67 34.90
C VAL A 193 5.25 8.13 34.48
N THR A 194 6.24 8.98 34.78
CA THR A 194 6.12 10.44 34.57
C THR A 194 6.86 10.95 33.33
N ALA A 195 7.68 10.11 32.71
CA ALA A 195 8.47 10.46 31.54
C ALA A 195 8.37 9.40 30.44
N HIS A 196 8.29 9.83 29.18
CA HIS A 196 8.27 8.95 28.00
C HIS A 196 9.45 7.96 27.98
N ALA A 197 10.64 8.48 28.27
CA ALA A 197 11.88 7.72 28.44
C ALA A 197 11.76 6.51 29.38
N GLU A 198 11.04 6.68 30.50
CA GLU A 198 10.85 5.62 31.49
C GLU A 198 9.87 4.55 31.00
N LEU A 199 8.86 4.92 30.19
CA LEU A 199 7.96 3.96 29.55
C LEU A 199 8.69 3.10 28.54
N VAL A 200 9.55 3.71 27.71
CA VAL A 200 10.36 2.98 26.73
C VAL A 200 11.19 1.90 27.43
N GLU A 201 11.84 2.26 28.53
CA GLU A 201 12.63 1.32 29.32
C GLU A 201 11.78 0.24 30.01
N ALA A 202 10.65 0.62 30.61
CA ALA A 202 9.79 -0.30 31.34
C ALA A 202 9.17 -1.39 30.44
N PHE A 203 8.90 -1.06 29.17
CA PHE A 203 8.22 -1.96 28.23
C PHE A 203 9.14 -2.58 27.18
N ALA A 204 10.40 -2.15 27.09
CA ALA A 204 11.40 -2.68 26.14
C ALA A 204 11.45 -4.21 26.11
N GLU A 205 11.65 -4.87 27.26
CA GLU A 205 11.75 -6.34 27.31
C GLU A 205 10.43 -7.03 26.92
N THR A 206 9.28 -6.41 27.24
CA THR A 206 7.96 -6.97 26.92
C THR A 206 7.73 -6.96 25.41
N LEU A 207 7.99 -5.83 24.76
CA LEU A 207 7.82 -5.68 23.32
C LEU A 207 8.80 -6.57 22.55
N ASP A 208 10.07 -6.56 22.94
CA ASP A 208 11.11 -7.42 22.36
C ASP A 208 10.74 -8.91 22.43
N ARG A 209 10.23 -9.36 23.59
CA ARG A 209 9.80 -10.74 23.77
C ARG A 209 8.61 -11.08 22.89
N ALA A 210 7.62 -10.17 22.79
CA ALA A 210 6.46 -10.35 21.93
C ALA A 210 6.89 -10.50 20.46
N GLU A 211 7.73 -9.59 19.96
CA GLU A 211 8.24 -9.63 18.57
C GLU A 211 9.06 -10.89 18.25
N ARG A 212 9.83 -11.40 19.23
CA ARG A 212 10.61 -12.63 19.02
C ARG A 212 9.76 -13.89 18.97
N SER A 213 8.61 -13.88 19.65
CA SER A 213 7.78 -15.07 19.85
C SER A 213 6.51 -15.12 19.00
N HIS A 214 6.10 -14.00 18.41
CA HIS A 214 4.86 -13.90 17.64
C HIS A 214 5.08 -13.21 16.31
N ASP A 215 4.43 -13.68 15.26
CA ASP A 215 4.48 -13.07 13.92
C ASP A 215 3.97 -11.62 13.95
N TRP A 216 2.91 -11.38 14.73
CA TRP A 216 2.24 -10.10 14.90
C TRP A 216 2.20 -9.66 16.37
N VAL A 217 2.32 -8.36 16.61
CA VAL A 217 2.18 -7.75 17.93
C VAL A 217 1.25 -6.54 17.83
N LEU A 218 0.13 -6.58 18.53
CA LEU A 218 -0.75 -5.42 18.70
C LEU A 218 -0.37 -4.67 19.97
N VAL A 219 -0.03 -3.38 19.87
CA VAL A 219 0.19 -2.52 21.04
C VAL A 219 -0.96 -1.54 21.15
N VAL A 220 -1.70 -1.56 22.24
CA VAL A 220 -3.02 -0.90 22.32
C VAL A 220 -2.99 0.30 23.26
N ALA A 221 -3.32 1.47 22.72
CA ALA A 221 -3.72 2.65 23.46
C ALA A 221 -5.25 2.79 23.38
N ASP A 222 -5.92 2.23 24.39
CA ASP A 222 -7.38 2.32 24.53
C ASP A 222 -7.77 3.69 25.14
N ARG A 223 -9.07 3.95 25.20
CA ARG A 223 -9.58 5.15 25.88
C ARG A 223 -9.04 5.24 27.31
N GLY A 224 -8.52 6.40 27.68
CA GLY A 224 -7.96 6.65 29.02
C GLY A 224 -6.55 6.13 29.26
N SER A 225 -5.83 5.59 28.28
CA SER A 225 -4.43 5.16 28.46
C SER A 225 -3.43 6.29 28.77
N GLY A 226 -3.84 7.55 28.63
CA GLY A 226 -2.99 8.72 28.86
C GLY A 226 -2.03 9.03 27.70
N GLU A 227 -1.57 10.27 27.63
CA GLU A 227 -0.82 10.78 26.47
C GLU A 227 0.56 10.12 26.30
N LEU A 228 1.27 9.88 27.40
CA LEU A 228 2.59 9.23 27.35
C LEU A 228 2.52 7.81 26.76
N TRP A 229 1.48 7.04 27.09
CA TRP A 229 1.30 5.71 26.51
C TRP A 229 0.89 5.78 25.04
N ARG A 230 -0.02 6.71 24.69
CA ARG A 230 -0.41 6.95 23.29
C ARG A 230 0.82 7.25 22.42
N ARG A 231 1.69 8.16 22.89
CA ARG A 231 2.97 8.48 22.24
C ARG A 231 3.88 7.26 22.13
N TYR A 232 3.97 6.43 23.17
CA TYR A 232 4.74 5.17 23.13
C TYR A 232 4.21 4.22 22.06
N VAL A 233 2.89 4.00 21.99
CA VAL A 233 2.28 3.15 20.95
C VAL A 233 2.61 3.68 19.55
N VAL A 234 2.45 4.98 19.32
CA VAL A 234 2.76 5.61 18.03
C VAL A 234 4.22 5.40 17.64
N ALA A 235 5.16 5.69 18.56
CA ALA A 235 6.60 5.62 18.30
C ALA A 235 7.15 4.19 18.17
N GLN A 236 6.44 3.18 18.67
CA GLN A 236 6.87 1.77 18.65
C GLN A 236 6.21 0.93 17.55
N SER A 237 5.34 1.53 16.74
CA SER A 237 4.57 0.80 15.74
C SER A 237 5.09 1.01 14.34
N ASP A 238 5.11 -0.06 13.54
CA ASP A 238 5.43 0.02 12.11
C ASP A 238 4.22 0.49 11.29
N ARG A 239 3.03 0.19 11.80
CA ARG A 239 1.72 0.55 11.24
C ARG A 239 0.79 0.96 12.35
N LEU A 240 -0.10 1.90 12.09
CA LEU A 240 -1.13 2.33 13.04
C LEU A 240 -2.52 1.98 12.53
N VAL A 241 -3.36 1.55 13.46
CA VAL A 241 -4.80 1.45 13.32
C VAL A 241 -5.41 2.49 14.24
N VAL A 242 -6.05 3.50 13.68
CA VAL A 242 -6.70 4.57 14.45
C VAL A 242 -8.20 4.32 14.47
N LEU A 243 -8.75 4.14 15.67
CA LEU A 243 -10.18 3.96 15.87
C LEU A 243 -10.84 5.31 16.07
N VAL A 244 -11.91 5.56 15.32
CA VAL A 244 -12.63 6.83 15.31
C VAL A 244 -14.10 6.62 15.60
N ASP A 245 -14.60 7.29 16.62
CA ASP A 245 -16.00 7.26 17.05
C ASP A 245 -16.75 8.59 16.84
N GLN A 246 -16.09 9.59 16.25
CA GLN A 246 -16.64 10.91 16.01
C GLN A 246 -16.57 11.27 14.53
N ALA A 247 -17.57 12.02 14.06
CA ALA A 247 -17.59 12.49 12.68
C ALA A 247 -16.38 13.38 12.37
N GLN A 248 -16.08 14.36 13.22
CA GLN A 248 -14.95 15.28 13.01
C GLN A 248 -13.78 14.97 13.95
N PRO A 249 -12.53 15.24 13.51
CA PRO A 249 -11.37 15.15 14.41
C PRO A 249 -11.51 16.16 15.56
N PRO A 250 -11.25 15.76 16.81
CA PRO A 250 -11.23 16.69 17.94
C PRO A 250 -10.16 17.77 17.73
N ASP A 251 -10.46 19.03 18.08
CA ASP A 251 -9.53 20.16 17.92
C ASP A 251 -8.19 19.95 18.66
N GLU A 252 -8.23 19.23 19.78
CA GLU A 252 -7.07 18.94 20.63
C GLU A 252 -6.23 17.75 20.11
N LEU A 253 -6.70 17.01 19.10
CA LEU A 253 -6.00 15.85 18.58
C LEU A 253 -4.83 16.30 17.71
N GLU A 254 -3.63 16.32 18.30
CA GLU A 254 -2.40 16.57 17.55
C GLU A 254 -2.16 15.48 16.50
N ARG A 255 -1.52 15.88 15.41
CA ARG A 255 -1.10 14.96 14.35
C ARG A 255 -0.13 13.93 14.94
N LEU A 256 -0.41 12.65 14.69
CA LEU A 256 0.42 11.56 15.16
C LEU A 256 1.77 11.61 14.43
N ASP A 257 2.87 11.73 15.17
CA ASP A 257 4.23 11.69 14.63
C ASP A 257 4.62 10.24 14.31
N THR A 258 4.09 9.74 13.19
CA THR A 258 4.39 8.41 12.65
C THR A 258 4.91 8.53 11.23
N LYS A 259 5.95 7.77 10.91
CA LYS A 259 6.34 7.50 9.51
C LYS A 259 5.78 6.19 8.96
N GLY A 260 5.11 5.42 9.82
CA GLY A 260 4.42 4.19 9.45
C GLY A 260 3.07 4.45 8.77
N GLN A 261 2.57 3.45 8.05
CA GLN A 261 1.27 3.52 7.38
C GLN A 261 0.13 3.59 8.40
N VAL A 262 -0.87 4.45 8.14
CA VAL A 262 -2.03 4.64 9.00
C VAL A 262 -3.28 4.03 8.35
N HIS A 263 -3.95 3.13 9.06
CA HIS A 263 -5.24 2.56 8.72
C HIS A 263 -6.31 3.17 9.62
N LEU A 264 -7.40 3.66 9.03
CA LEU A 264 -8.51 4.25 9.75
C LEU A 264 -9.63 3.22 9.93
N ILE A 265 -10.14 3.06 11.15
CA ILE A 265 -11.37 2.28 11.40
C ILE A 265 -12.40 3.23 12.00
N THR A 266 -13.56 3.32 11.37
CA THR A 266 -14.62 4.25 11.79
C THR A 266 -15.82 3.51 12.35
N LEU A 267 -16.21 3.88 13.57
CA LEU A 267 -17.38 3.36 14.28
C LEU A 267 -18.65 4.20 14.03
N THR A 268 -18.47 5.36 13.40
CA THR A 268 -19.51 6.27 12.90
C THR A 268 -19.13 6.72 11.50
N GLU A 269 -20.05 7.37 10.78
CA GLU A 269 -19.71 8.04 9.51
C GLU A 269 -18.73 9.20 9.77
N PRO A 270 -17.50 9.15 9.20
CA PRO A 270 -16.49 10.18 9.40
C PRO A 270 -16.70 11.37 8.45
N ASP A 271 -16.10 12.51 8.80
CA ASP A 271 -15.87 13.64 7.92
C ASP A 271 -14.49 13.50 7.23
N THR A 272 -14.36 14.06 6.03
CA THR A 272 -13.11 14.18 5.29
C THR A 272 -11.95 14.83 6.06
N GLY A 273 -12.22 15.64 7.09
CA GLY A 273 -11.18 16.24 7.95
C GLY A 273 -10.26 15.21 8.63
N TRP A 274 -10.72 13.97 8.84
CA TRP A 274 -9.86 12.88 9.31
C TRP A 274 -8.74 12.52 8.34
N TRP A 275 -8.98 12.64 7.03
CA TRP A 275 -7.96 12.38 6.01
C TRP A 275 -6.92 13.51 5.93
N ASP A 276 -7.32 14.74 6.21
CA ASP A 276 -6.38 15.88 6.27
C ASP A 276 -5.46 15.78 7.49
N LEU A 277 -5.96 15.28 8.62
CA LEU A 277 -5.18 15.11 9.84
C LEU A 277 -4.25 13.89 9.79
N LEU A 278 -4.77 12.73 9.37
CA LEU A 278 -4.09 11.44 9.53
C LEU A 278 -3.45 10.90 8.24
N GLU A 279 -3.84 11.42 7.08
CA GLU A 279 -3.39 10.92 5.76
C GLU A 279 -3.42 9.38 5.67
N PRO A 280 -4.56 8.72 5.95
CA PRO A 280 -4.62 7.27 6.05
C PRO A 280 -4.41 6.61 4.68
N VAL A 281 -3.69 5.49 4.67
CA VAL A 281 -3.51 4.65 3.47
C VAL A 281 -4.75 3.80 3.18
N SER A 282 -5.58 3.53 4.20
CA SER A 282 -6.85 2.86 4.04
C SER A 282 -7.85 3.27 5.12
N HIS A 283 -9.12 3.12 4.78
CA HIS A 283 -10.25 3.33 5.68
C HIS A 283 -11.18 2.13 5.62
N HIS A 284 -11.72 1.75 6.78
CA HIS A 284 -12.62 0.61 6.93
C HIS A 284 -13.71 0.92 7.96
N PRO A 285 -14.96 0.49 7.75
CA PRO A 285 -15.96 0.50 8.80
C PRO A 285 -15.56 -0.46 9.93
N GLY A 286 -15.98 -0.16 11.16
CA GLY A 286 -15.75 -1.00 12.34
C GLY A 286 -16.59 -2.29 12.42
N ASP A 287 -17.17 -2.72 11.30
CA ASP A 287 -17.93 -3.97 11.21
C ASP A 287 -17.03 -5.17 10.90
N ALA A 288 -17.63 -6.36 10.79
CA ALA A 288 -16.89 -7.59 10.58
C ALA A 288 -16.12 -7.62 9.24
N ASP A 289 -16.64 -6.98 8.19
CA ASP A 289 -16.06 -6.99 6.86
C ASP A 289 -14.92 -5.98 6.73
N GLY A 290 -15.10 -4.79 7.30
CA GLY A 290 -14.05 -3.79 7.42
C GLY A 290 -12.88 -4.26 8.28
N ILE A 291 -13.15 -4.92 9.42
CA ILE A 291 -12.11 -5.53 10.25
C ILE A 291 -11.39 -6.68 9.52
N ALA A 292 -12.11 -7.47 8.73
CA ALA A 292 -11.48 -8.51 7.91
C ALA A 292 -10.59 -7.91 6.81
N ALA A 293 -11.00 -6.80 6.20
CA ALA A 293 -10.24 -6.09 5.17
C ALA A 293 -8.96 -5.48 5.75
N VAL A 294 -9.03 -4.74 6.86
CA VAL A 294 -7.83 -4.15 7.48
C VAL A 294 -6.84 -5.22 7.93
N ALA A 295 -7.30 -6.35 8.45
CA ALA A 295 -6.43 -7.47 8.83
C ALA A 295 -5.70 -8.06 7.60
N ARG A 296 -6.39 -8.22 6.46
CA ARG A 296 -5.74 -8.64 5.19
C ARG A 296 -4.73 -7.59 4.71
N ARG A 297 -5.03 -6.30 4.83
CA ARG A 297 -4.11 -5.22 4.46
C ARG A 297 -2.83 -5.23 5.29
N ILE A 298 -2.97 -5.30 6.61
CA ILE A 298 -1.84 -5.42 7.56
C ILE A 298 -1.00 -6.67 7.25
N ALA A 299 -1.65 -7.79 6.95
CA ALA A 299 -0.98 -9.05 6.65
C ALA A 299 -0.31 -9.10 5.25
N GLY A 300 -0.46 -8.06 4.42
CA GLY A 300 0.02 -8.08 3.04
C GLY A 300 -0.73 -9.07 2.15
N ARG A 301 -1.99 -9.36 2.47
CA ARG A 301 -2.86 -10.36 1.80
C ARG A 301 -4.08 -9.73 1.13
N SER A 302 -4.15 -8.41 1.05
CA SER A 302 -5.27 -7.71 0.43
C SER A 302 -5.08 -7.62 -1.09
N PHE A 303 -5.91 -8.35 -1.84
CA PHE A 303 -5.89 -8.27 -3.30
C PHE A 303 -6.36 -6.90 -3.80
N GLY A 304 -5.60 -6.33 -4.73
CA GLY A 304 -6.01 -5.19 -5.55
C GLY A 304 -6.41 -5.63 -6.95
N LEU A 305 -7.46 -5.04 -7.50
CA LEU A 305 -7.89 -5.22 -8.88
C LEU A 305 -7.71 -3.92 -9.67
N VAL A 306 -6.92 -3.99 -10.75
CA VAL A 306 -6.63 -2.82 -11.60
C VAL A 306 -7.21 -3.04 -12.99
N LEU A 307 -8.01 -2.08 -13.44
CA LEU A 307 -8.86 -2.21 -14.62
C LEU A 307 -8.43 -1.22 -15.71
N ALA A 308 -8.07 -1.74 -16.89
CA ALA A 308 -7.66 -0.91 -18.01
C ALA A 308 -8.82 -0.08 -18.62
N GLY A 309 -8.48 1.03 -19.26
CA GLY A 309 -9.37 1.74 -20.17
C GLY A 309 -9.65 0.94 -21.46
N GLY A 310 -10.80 1.19 -22.09
CA GLY A 310 -11.21 0.49 -23.32
C GLY A 310 -12.62 0.78 -23.85
N GLY A 311 -13.28 1.84 -23.39
CA GLY A 311 -14.66 2.17 -23.79
C GLY A 311 -15.64 1.03 -23.49
N ALA A 312 -16.49 0.66 -24.45
CA ALA A 312 -17.47 -0.43 -24.34
C ALA A 312 -16.84 -1.79 -24.02
N ARG A 313 -15.55 -2.00 -24.33
CA ARG A 313 -14.84 -3.23 -23.97
C ARG A 313 -14.65 -3.37 -22.46
N GLY A 314 -14.70 -2.27 -21.72
CA GLY A 314 -14.68 -2.22 -20.26
C GLY A 314 -15.79 -3.03 -19.60
N LEU A 315 -16.84 -3.37 -20.32
CA LEU A 315 -17.90 -4.26 -19.83
C LEU A 315 -17.39 -5.68 -19.51
N ALA A 316 -16.23 -6.08 -20.05
CA ALA A 316 -15.57 -7.34 -19.67
C ALA A 316 -15.12 -7.36 -18.20
N HIS A 317 -14.85 -6.19 -17.60
CA HIS A 317 -14.42 -6.08 -16.20
C HIS A 317 -15.45 -6.66 -15.22
N PHE A 318 -16.74 -6.57 -15.56
CA PHE A 318 -17.83 -7.11 -14.74
C PHE A 318 -17.81 -8.64 -14.71
N GLY A 319 -17.62 -9.28 -15.86
CA GLY A 319 -17.44 -10.73 -15.93
C GLY A 319 -16.17 -11.22 -15.24
N VAL A 320 -15.10 -10.42 -15.24
CA VAL A 320 -13.90 -10.71 -14.45
C VAL A 320 -14.21 -10.67 -12.96
N TYR A 321 -14.87 -9.61 -12.49
CA TYR A 321 -15.21 -9.47 -11.07
C TYR A 321 -16.15 -10.58 -10.59
N GLU A 322 -17.12 -10.99 -11.40
CA GLU A 322 -18.00 -12.14 -11.11
C GLU A 322 -17.23 -13.45 -10.93
N GLU A 323 -16.30 -13.79 -11.85
CA GLU A 323 -15.56 -15.06 -11.72
C GLU A 323 -14.55 -15.03 -10.56
N LEU A 324 -13.88 -13.89 -10.32
CA LEU A 324 -12.96 -13.75 -9.19
C LEU A 324 -13.72 -13.95 -7.85
N THR A 325 -14.85 -13.28 -7.69
CA THR A 325 -15.66 -13.39 -6.46
C THR A 325 -16.28 -14.78 -6.31
N ARG A 326 -16.73 -15.41 -7.40
CA ARG A 326 -17.22 -16.80 -7.41
C ARG A 326 -16.13 -17.80 -6.99
N ALA A 327 -14.88 -17.55 -7.36
CA ALA A 327 -13.73 -18.35 -6.93
C ALA A 327 -13.30 -18.08 -5.47
N GLY A 328 -14.04 -17.25 -4.72
CA GLY A 328 -13.75 -16.91 -3.34
C GLY A 328 -12.62 -15.89 -3.16
N ILE A 329 -12.22 -15.20 -4.23
CA ILE A 329 -11.21 -14.15 -4.17
C ILE A 329 -11.86 -12.86 -3.68
N VAL A 330 -11.42 -12.39 -2.52
CA VAL A 330 -11.89 -11.13 -1.93
C VAL A 330 -11.00 -9.99 -2.40
N ILE A 331 -11.58 -9.06 -3.15
CA ILE A 331 -10.90 -7.84 -3.61
C ILE A 331 -11.22 -6.70 -2.64
N ASP A 332 -10.19 -6.06 -2.08
CA ASP A 332 -10.34 -4.97 -1.11
C ASP A 332 -9.94 -3.60 -1.67
N ARG A 333 -9.25 -3.58 -2.82
CA ARG A 333 -8.74 -2.37 -3.45
C ARG A 333 -9.03 -2.39 -4.95
N PHE A 334 -9.54 -1.29 -5.49
CA PHE A 334 -9.87 -1.14 -6.89
C PHE A 334 -9.17 0.08 -7.47
N GLY A 335 -8.71 -0.04 -8.71
CA GLY A 335 -8.07 1.04 -9.44
C GLY A 335 -8.41 0.97 -10.91
N GLY A 336 -8.52 2.10 -11.59
CA GLY A 336 -8.72 2.03 -13.03
C GLY A 336 -8.62 3.35 -13.78
N THR A 337 -8.66 3.23 -15.09
CA THR A 337 -8.62 4.36 -16.03
C THR A 337 -9.81 4.26 -16.98
N SER A 338 -10.45 5.40 -17.28
CA SER A 338 -11.56 5.49 -18.24
C SER A 338 -12.70 4.50 -17.88
N ALA A 339 -13.09 3.62 -18.80
CA ALA A 339 -14.09 2.57 -18.52
C ALA A 339 -13.72 1.67 -17.32
N GLY A 340 -12.43 1.45 -17.07
CA GLY A 340 -11.94 0.76 -15.88
C GLY A 340 -12.15 1.56 -14.60
N ALA A 341 -12.10 2.90 -14.64
CA ALA A 341 -12.43 3.75 -13.49
C ALA A 341 -13.91 3.67 -13.13
N ILE A 342 -14.81 3.60 -14.11
CA ILE A 342 -16.26 3.39 -13.87
C ILE A 342 -16.49 2.05 -13.17
N ALA A 343 -15.93 0.96 -13.70
CA ALA A 343 -16.07 -0.36 -13.11
C ALA A 343 -15.46 -0.43 -11.70
N ALA A 344 -14.25 0.11 -11.52
CA ALA A 344 -13.58 0.18 -10.22
C ALA A 344 -14.41 0.97 -9.19
N ALA A 345 -15.04 2.08 -9.59
CA ALA A 345 -15.89 2.88 -8.73
C ALA A 345 -17.18 2.12 -8.35
N ALA A 346 -17.79 1.41 -9.30
CA ALA A 346 -18.95 0.55 -9.02
C ALA A 346 -18.61 -0.55 -8.00
N PHE A 347 -17.50 -1.25 -8.19
CA PHE A 347 -17.07 -2.32 -7.28
C PHE A 347 -16.65 -1.76 -5.91
N ALA A 348 -16.03 -0.59 -5.87
CA ALA A 348 -15.54 0.01 -4.63
C ALA A 348 -16.67 0.48 -3.70
N GLN A 349 -17.88 0.71 -4.22
CA GLN A 349 -19.09 0.97 -3.43
C GLN A 349 -19.57 -0.24 -2.63
N GLY A 350 -18.93 -1.41 -2.77
CA GLY A 350 -19.29 -2.63 -2.05
C GLY A 350 -20.41 -3.43 -2.70
N MET A 351 -20.76 -3.12 -3.96
CA MET A 351 -21.73 -3.90 -4.73
C MET A 351 -21.25 -5.34 -4.91
N THR A 352 -22.18 -6.28 -4.79
CA THR A 352 -21.96 -7.66 -5.25
C THR A 352 -21.72 -7.67 -6.76
N ALA A 353 -21.11 -8.74 -7.26
CA ALA A 353 -20.82 -8.83 -8.70
C ALA A 353 -22.10 -8.79 -9.55
N ASP A 354 -23.17 -9.44 -9.11
CA ASP A 354 -24.48 -9.43 -9.78
C ASP A 354 -25.09 -8.01 -9.78
N GLU A 355 -25.09 -7.31 -8.63
CA GLU A 355 -25.59 -5.94 -8.54
C GLU A 355 -24.80 -4.97 -9.44
N ALA A 356 -23.47 -5.12 -9.47
CA ALA A 356 -22.61 -4.28 -10.30
C ALA A 356 -22.88 -4.54 -11.80
N THR A 357 -23.05 -5.80 -12.18
CA THR A 357 -23.40 -6.19 -13.56
C THR A 357 -24.78 -5.66 -13.95
N ASP A 358 -25.79 -5.83 -13.09
CA ASP A 358 -27.13 -5.29 -13.33
C ASP A 358 -27.12 -3.76 -13.46
N ALA A 359 -26.36 -3.07 -12.62
CA ALA A 359 -26.13 -1.64 -12.73
C ALA A 359 -25.51 -1.26 -14.09
N ALA A 360 -24.53 -2.03 -14.58
CA ALA A 360 -23.94 -1.82 -15.90
C ALA A 360 -24.98 -2.01 -17.02
N TYR A 361 -25.85 -3.02 -16.92
CA TYR A 361 -26.96 -3.21 -17.86
C TYR A 361 -27.95 -2.04 -17.84
N GLN A 362 -28.28 -1.50 -16.68
CA GLN A 362 -29.17 -0.33 -16.59
C GLN A 362 -28.51 0.93 -17.18
N PHE A 363 -27.24 1.15 -16.86
CA PHE A 363 -26.46 2.28 -17.35
C PHE A 363 -26.34 2.27 -18.89
N VAL A 364 -26.10 1.08 -19.47
CA VAL A 364 -25.90 0.89 -20.91
C VAL A 364 -27.22 0.74 -21.68
N GLY A 365 -28.16 -0.05 -21.16
CA GLY A 365 -29.38 -0.48 -21.85
C GLY A 365 -30.42 0.62 -22.00
N ASN A 366 -30.48 1.56 -21.06
CA ASN A 366 -31.50 2.62 -21.07
C ASN A 366 -31.02 3.95 -21.62
N THR A 367 -29.72 4.11 -21.94
CA THR A 367 -29.17 5.42 -22.30
C THR A 367 -28.13 5.32 -23.43
N SER A 368 -28.03 6.37 -24.26
CA SER A 368 -26.88 6.60 -25.13
C SER A 368 -26.00 7.66 -24.48
N PRO A 369 -24.97 7.28 -23.68
CA PRO A 369 -24.25 8.23 -22.81
C PRO A 369 -23.52 9.32 -23.61
N LEU A 370 -23.10 9.00 -24.84
CA LEU A 370 -22.41 9.90 -25.78
C LEU A 370 -23.36 10.49 -26.84
N GLY A 371 -24.67 10.45 -26.62
CA GLY A 371 -25.68 10.86 -27.60
C GLY A 371 -26.04 12.35 -27.57
N ASP A 372 -25.37 13.18 -26.78
CA ASP A 372 -25.60 14.63 -26.67
C ASP A 372 -24.61 15.45 -27.52
N TYR A 373 -24.69 15.26 -28.83
CA TYR A 373 -23.82 15.93 -29.81
C TYR A 373 -23.92 17.46 -29.76
N THR A 374 -22.80 18.14 -30.04
CA THR A 374 -22.70 19.61 -30.09
C THR A 374 -21.96 20.10 -31.32
N VAL A 375 -21.96 21.42 -31.57
CA VAL A 375 -21.11 22.03 -32.60
C VAL A 375 -19.66 21.94 -32.12
N PRO A 376 -18.78 21.18 -32.79
CA PRO A 376 -17.50 20.78 -32.21
C PRO A 376 -16.45 21.89 -32.34
N ALA A 377 -16.40 22.78 -31.35
CA ALA A 377 -15.29 23.70 -31.13
C ALA A 377 -14.21 23.10 -30.19
N ILE A 378 -14.64 22.30 -29.22
CA ILE A 378 -13.77 21.69 -28.18
C ILE A 378 -13.96 20.16 -28.14
N ALA A 379 -15.20 19.67 -28.22
CA ALA A 379 -15.54 18.25 -28.20
C ALA A 379 -16.79 17.95 -29.04
N LEU A 380 -16.97 16.68 -29.40
CA LEU A 380 -18.13 16.19 -30.17
C LEU A 380 -19.42 16.09 -29.34
N THR A 381 -19.31 15.93 -28.02
CA THR A 381 -20.44 15.83 -27.08
C THR A 381 -20.44 17.00 -26.10
N ARG A 382 -21.60 17.29 -25.51
CA ARG A 382 -21.70 18.29 -24.42
C ARG A 382 -21.20 17.74 -23.08
N GLY A 383 -21.18 16.42 -22.89
CA GLY A 383 -20.83 15.78 -21.62
C GLY A 383 -21.95 15.80 -20.58
N THR A 384 -23.03 16.54 -20.81
CA THR A 384 -24.15 16.70 -19.88
C THR A 384 -24.89 15.40 -19.57
N ARG A 385 -25.02 14.50 -20.56
CA ARG A 385 -25.67 13.20 -20.34
C ARG A 385 -24.84 12.28 -19.48
N ILE A 386 -23.53 12.20 -19.75
CA ILE A 386 -22.64 11.36 -18.97
C ILE A 386 -22.50 11.89 -17.54
N GLU A 387 -22.43 13.21 -17.36
CA GLU A 387 -22.45 13.84 -16.02
C GLU A 387 -23.69 13.47 -15.24
N ARG A 388 -24.88 13.63 -15.83
CA ARG A 388 -26.14 13.25 -15.17
C ARG A 388 -26.18 11.77 -14.79
N LEU A 389 -25.71 10.88 -15.67
CA LEU A 389 -25.67 9.45 -15.38
C LEU A 389 -24.69 9.12 -14.24
N LEU A 390 -23.54 9.79 -14.20
CA LEU A 390 -22.59 9.64 -13.11
C LEU A 390 -23.15 10.19 -11.79
N ASP A 391 -23.84 11.33 -11.83
CA ASP A 391 -24.51 11.91 -10.66
C ASP A 391 -25.67 11.02 -10.17
N GLU A 392 -26.44 10.42 -11.08
CA GLU A 392 -27.50 9.45 -10.73
C GLU A 392 -26.92 8.16 -10.11
N PHE A 393 -25.74 7.73 -10.57
CA PHE A 393 -25.14 6.47 -10.14
C PHE A 393 -24.26 6.58 -8.88
N PHE A 394 -23.48 7.66 -8.77
CA PHE A 394 -22.56 7.89 -7.66
C PHE A 394 -23.04 8.97 -6.68
N GLY A 395 -23.99 9.81 -7.06
CA GLY A 395 -24.56 10.83 -6.19
C GLY A 395 -23.53 11.81 -5.65
N GLY A 396 -23.69 12.16 -4.37
CA GLY A 396 -22.75 13.00 -3.62
C GLY A 396 -21.59 12.21 -2.98
N THR A 397 -21.33 10.98 -3.40
CA THR A 397 -20.33 10.11 -2.78
C THR A 397 -18.93 10.71 -2.93
N VAL A 398 -18.19 10.74 -1.82
CA VAL A 398 -16.77 11.06 -1.79
C VAL A 398 -15.95 9.79 -1.69
N ILE A 399 -14.77 9.77 -2.31
CA ILE A 399 -13.91 8.58 -2.39
C ILE A 399 -13.56 8.06 -0.98
N GLU A 400 -13.35 8.97 -0.04
CA GLU A 400 -13.07 8.69 1.37
C GLU A 400 -14.12 7.81 2.04
N HIS A 401 -15.38 7.87 1.61
CA HIS A 401 -16.47 7.12 2.24
C HIS A 401 -16.73 5.76 1.58
N LEU A 402 -15.94 5.39 0.56
CA LEU A 402 -16.10 4.11 -0.10
C LEU A 402 -15.69 2.96 0.85
N PRO A 403 -16.50 1.90 0.96
CA PRO A 403 -16.19 0.77 1.84
C PRO A 403 -14.95 -0.02 1.41
N LYS A 404 -14.52 0.13 0.15
CA LYS A 404 -13.33 -0.50 -0.42
C LYS A 404 -12.40 0.58 -0.98
N GLY A 405 -11.10 0.31 -0.96
CA GLY A 405 -10.11 1.25 -1.47
C GLY A 405 -10.33 1.52 -2.96
N PHE A 406 -10.29 2.79 -3.37
CA PHE A 406 -10.48 3.20 -4.75
C PHE A 406 -9.42 4.19 -5.20
N PHE A 407 -9.03 4.10 -6.47
CA PHE A 407 -8.46 5.24 -7.18
C PHE A 407 -8.84 5.24 -8.66
N SER A 408 -8.80 6.41 -9.27
CA SER A 408 -8.80 6.53 -10.73
C SER A 408 -7.64 7.38 -11.24
N VAL A 409 -7.35 7.27 -12.53
CA VAL A 409 -6.29 8.08 -13.16
C VAL A 409 -6.87 8.98 -14.26
N SER A 410 -6.46 10.24 -14.24
CA SER A 410 -6.64 11.21 -15.33
C SER A 410 -5.30 11.84 -15.70
N ALA A 411 -5.26 12.66 -16.74
CA ALA A 411 -4.09 13.46 -17.09
C ALA A 411 -4.43 14.95 -17.02
N ASP A 412 -3.51 15.77 -16.51
CA ASP A 412 -3.63 17.22 -16.61
C ASP A 412 -3.04 17.69 -17.95
N MET A 413 -3.88 18.26 -18.81
CA MET A 413 -3.47 18.68 -20.13
C MET A 413 -2.65 19.99 -20.16
N ILE A 414 -2.55 20.70 -19.03
CA ILE A 414 -1.71 21.89 -18.89
C ILE A 414 -0.28 21.50 -18.56
N THR A 415 -0.09 20.62 -17.57
CA THR A 415 1.25 20.21 -17.09
C THR A 415 1.77 18.96 -17.79
N GLY A 416 0.89 18.13 -18.36
CA GLY A 416 1.22 16.81 -18.90
C GLY A 416 1.41 15.75 -17.82
N GLU A 417 1.06 16.04 -16.57
CA GLU A 417 1.25 15.12 -15.44
C GLU A 417 0.07 14.16 -15.26
N GLN A 418 0.38 12.96 -14.77
CA GLN A 418 -0.62 12.00 -14.33
C GLN A 418 -1.25 12.47 -13.01
N ILE A 419 -2.58 12.47 -12.94
CA ILE A 419 -3.33 12.76 -11.71
C ILE A 419 -3.96 11.47 -11.22
N VAL A 420 -3.63 11.08 -9.98
CA VAL A 420 -4.26 9.94 -9.29
C VAL A 420 -5.30 10.47 -8.31
N HIS A 421 -6.55 10.13 -8.53
CA HIS A 421 -7.68 10.53 -7.69
C HIS A 421 -7.87 9.50 -6.58
N ARG A 422 -7.63 9.90 -5.31
CA ARG A 422 -7.85 9.07 -4.12
C ARG A 422 -8.77 9.72 -3.08
N ARG A 423 -9.21 10.95 -3.34
CA ARG A 423 -9.93 11.82 -2.41
C ARG A 423 -10.86 12.76 -3.17
N GLY A 424 -11.92 13.22 -2.51
CA GLY A 424 -12.91 14.14 -3.06
C GLY A 424 -14.04 13.45 -3.82
N SER A 425 -14.73 14.20 -4.68
CA SER A 425 -15.92 13.71 -5.40
C SER A 425 -15.60 12.52 -6.30
N LEU A 426 -16.29 11.39 -6.07
CA LEU A 426 -16.17 10.20 -6.90
C LEU A 426 -16.62 10.48 -8.34
N THR A 427 -17.74 11.19 -8.51
CA THR A 427 -18.26 11.62 -9.82
C THR A 427 -17.23 12.42 -10.58
N LEU A 428 -16.60 13.41 -9.94
CA LEU A 428 -15.56 14.23 -10.56
C LEU A 428 -14.36 13.38 -11.01
N ALA A 429 -13.87 12.51 -10.13
CA ALA A 429 -12.73 11.65 -10.40
C ALA A 429 -12.97 10.69 -11.59
N VAL A 430 -14.16 10.08 -11.64
CA VAL A 430 -14.56 9.22 -12.76
C VAL A 430 -14.79 10.04 -14.03
N ARG A 431 -15.50 11.19 -13.93
CA ARG A 431 -15.77 12.10 -15.06
C ARG A 431 -14.48 12.61 -15.70
N ALA A 432 -13.48 12.99 -14.90
CA ALA A 432 -12.15 13.37 -15.39
C ALA A 432 -11.46 12.20 -16.10
N SER A 433 -11.48 11.00 -15.50
CA SER A 433 -10.86 9.80 -16.05
C SER A 433 -11.43 9.34 -17.39
N ILE A 434 -12.69 9.67 -17.71
CA ILE A 434 -13.35 9.32 -18.98
C ILE A 434 -13.38 10.47 -20.01
N SER A 435 -12.72 11.59 -19.74
CA SER A 435 -12.77 12.81 -20.56
C SER A 435 -11.88 12.73 -21.80
N ILE A 436 -12.24 11.87 -22.75
CA ILE A 436 -11.43 11.62 -23.96
C ILE A 436 -11.36 12.91 -24.81
N PRO A 437 -10.15 13.44 -25.08
CA PRO A 437 -9.99 14.68 -25.84
C PRO A 437 -10.68 14.66 -27.20
N GLY A 438 -11.38 15.74 -27.55
CA GLY A 438 -12.15 15.87 -28.78
C GLY A 438 -13.47 15.09 -28.79
N LEU A 439 -13.67 14.11 -27.91
CA LEU A 439 -14.92 13.36 -27.80
C LEU A 439 -15.80 13.90 -26.67
N ILE A 440 -15.24 14.03 -25.47
CA ILE A 440 -15.90 14.53 -24.26
C ILE A 440 -15.12 15.77 -23.78
N PRO A 441 -15.79 16.86 -23.36
CA PRO A 441 -15.09 18.06 -22.89
C PRO A 441 -14.16 17.77 -21.69
N PRO A 442 -12.98 18.42 -21.62
CA PRO A 442 -12.10 18.33 -20.47
C PRO A 442 -12.79 18.89 -19.22
N VAL A 443 -12.39 18.39 -18.06
CA VAL A 443 -12.93 18.82 -16.76
C VAL A 443 -11.98 19.84 -16.16
N GLN A 444 -12.46 21.08 -15.99
CA GLN A 444 -11.72 22.05 -15.19
C GLN A 444 -11.97 21.77 -13.70
N HIS A 445 -10.90 21.56 -12.95
CA HIS A 445 -10.97 21.40 -11.50
C HIS A 445 -9.76 22.11 -10.87
N ASP A 446 -10.04 23.03 -9.95
CA ASP A 446 -9.05 23.96 -9.40
C ASP A 446 -8.24 24.67 -10.50
N GLN A 447 -6.91 24.54 -10.46
CA GLN A 447 -5.98 25.10 -11.44
C GLN A 447 -5.60 24.09 -12.55
N ARG A 448 -6.33 22.98 -12.66
CA ARG A 448 -6.04 21.88 -13.59
C ARG A 448 -7.11 21.76 -14.67
N LEU A 449 -6.69 21.22 -15.81
CA LEU A 449 -7.60 20.88 -16.89
C LEU A 449 -7.44 19.39 -17.22
N LEU A 450 -8.40 18.59 -16.78
CA LEU A 450 -8.28 17.14 -16.72
C LEU A 450 -8.89 16.46 -17.94
N ILE A 451 -8.16 15.49 -18.48
CA ILE A 451 -8.57 14.62 -19.59
C ILE A 451 -8.38 13.15 -19.24
N ASP A 452 -8.88 12.25 -20.10
CA ASP A 452 -8.78 10.81 -19.91
C ASP A 452 -7.33 10.36 -19.65
N GLY A 453 -7.16 9.59 -18.58
CA GLY A 453 -5.84 9.12 -18.12
C GLY A 453 -5.20 8.08 -19.04
N GLY A 454 -5.97 7.49 -19.96
CA GLY A 454 -5.50 6.45 -20.89
C GLY A 454 -4.37 6.93 -21.80
N LEU A 455 -4.24 8.25 -21.99
CA LEU A 455 -3.15 8.86 -22.73
C LEU A 455 -1.79 8.72 -22.06
N LEU A 456 -1.74 8.65 -20.72
CA LEU A 456 -0.51 8.51 -19.95
C LEU A 456 -0.38 7.11 -19.35
N ASN A 457 -1.45 6.62 -18.73
CA ASN A 457 -1.46 5.37 -17.98
C ASN A 457 -2.82 4.66 -18.09
N ASN A 458 -2.97 3.85 -19.13
CA ASN A 458 -4.22 3.14 -19.42
C ASN A 458 -4.48 1.95 -18.48
N LEU A 459 -3.46 1.38 -17.87
CA LEU A 459 -3.58 0.29 -16.89
C LEU A 459 -2.65 0.62 -15.71
N PRO A 460 -3.16 1.33 -14.69
CA PRO A 460 -2.35 1.95 -13.63
C PRO A 460 -1.95 0.95 -12.55
N ALA A 461 -1.30 -0.15 -12.97
CA ALA A 461 -0.85 -1.21 -12.09
C ALA A 461 0.27 -0.74 -11.17
N ASP A 462 1.15 0.14 -11.66
CA ASP A 462 2.19 0.81 -10.89
C ASP A 462 1.62 1.59 -9.69
N VAL A 463 0.50 2.29 -9.89
CA VAL A 463 -0.19 3.06 -8.84
C VAL A 463 -0.75 2.15 -7.75
N MET A 464 -1.28 0.97 -8.11
CA MET A 464 -1.74 -0.02 -7.14
C MET A 464 -0.56 -0.72 -6.47
N CYS A 465 0.47 -1.08 -7.23
CA CYS A 465 1.67 -1.72 -6.71
C CYS A 465 2.42 -0.79 -5.75
N ALA A 466 2.39 0.54 -5.90
CA ALA A 466 3.00 1.45 -4.92
C ALA A 466 2.46 1.25 -3.49
N ASP A 467 1.23 0.73 -3.36
CA ASP A 467 0.63 0.31 -2.11
C ASP A 467 1.00 -1.15 -1.76
N GLY A 468 1.79 -1.31 -0.71
CA GLY A 468 2.43 -2.57 -0.30
C GLY A 468 1.54 -3.62 0.38
N ASP A 469 0.22 -3.41 0.45
CA ASP A 469 -0.69 -4.21 1.29
C ASP A 469 -1.20 -5.53 0.67
N GLY A 470 -0.63 -5.93 -0.47
CA GLY A 470 -0.88 -7.25 -1.04
C GLY A 470 -0.70 -7.31 -2.55
N GLU A 471 -1.04 -8.47 -3.10
CA GLU A 471 -0.93 -8.78 -4.52
C GLU A 471 -1.95 -8.03 -5.37
N VAL A 472 -1.63 -7.91 -6.66
CA VAL A 472 -2.42 -7.15 -7.64
C VAL A 472 -2.79 -8.04 -8.82
N ILE A 473 -4.06 -8.02 -9.18
CA ILE A 473 -4.61 -8.63 -10.39
C ILE A 473 -4.91 -7.51 -11.38
N CYS A 474 -4.42 -7.64 -12.60
CA CYS A 474 -4.64 -6.66 -13.67
C CYS A 474 -5.60 -7.20 -14.72
N VAL A 475 -6.50 -6.36 -15.22
CA VAL A 475 -7.35 -6.67 -16.37
C VAL A 475 -6.93 -5.80 -17.54
N ASP A 476 -6.29 -6.42 -18.52
CA ASP A 476 -5.77 -5.75 -19.70
C ASP A 476 -6.71 -5.93 -20.89
N LEU A 477 -7.23 -4.82 -21.41
CA LEU A 477 -8.13 -4.77 -22.55
C LEU A 477 -7.41 -4.31 -23.84
N ARG A 478 -6.08 -4.22 -23.83
CA ARG A 478 -5.34 -3.81 -25.02
C ARG A 478 -5.41 -4.92 -26.08
N ARG A 479 -5.62 -4.51 -27.33
CA ARG A 479 -5.48 -5.43 -28.46
C ARG A 479 -4.01 -5.65 -28.78
N LYS A 480 -3.64 -6.91 -29.02
CA LYS A 480 -2.50 -7.20 -29.90
C LYS A 480 -2.91 -6.79 -31.31
N PHE A 481 -2.38 -5.67 -31.81
CA PHE A 481 -2.61 -5.23 -33.18
C PHE A 481 -2.06 -6.29 -34.15
N LEU A 482 -2.94 -7.11 -34.72
CA LEU A 482 -2.56 -8.02 -35.79
C LEU A 482 -2.29 -7.20 -37.05
N PRO A 483 -1.15 -7.37 -37.73
CA PRO A 483 -0.86 -6.67 -38.98
C PRO A 483 -1.82 -7.15 -40.06
N SER A 484 -2.91 -6.41 -40.29
CA SER A 484 -3.79 -6.66 -41.42
C SER A 484 -3.26 -5.93 -42.65
N LYS A 485 -3.01 -6.66 -43.75
CA LYS A 485 -3.09 -6.05 -45.08
C LYS A 485 -4.56 -5.69 -45.31
N ASN A 486 -4.87 -4.40 -45.53
CA ASN A 486 -6.22 -3.83 -45.74
C ASN A 486 -7.01 -3.35 -44.50
N PHE A 487 -6.37 -2.61 -43.57
CA PHE A 487 -7.04 -1.81 -42.51
C PHE A 487 -7.97 -2.54 -41.51
N GLY A 488 -8.03 -3.87 -41.52
CA GLY A 488 -8.80 -4.68 -40.56
C GLY A 488 -10.31 -4.62 -40.79
N LEU A 489 -11.07 -5.28 -39.90
CA LEU A 489 -12.54 -5.20 -39.88
C LEU A 489 -12.95 -3.77 -39.50
N LEU A 490 -13.17 -2.92 -40.51
CA LEU A 490 -13.98 -1.73 -40.37
C LEU A 490 -15.41 -2.18 -39.99
N PRO A 491 -16.08 -1.53 -39.02
CA PRO A 491 -17.45 -1.89 -38.72
C PRO A 491 -18.31 -1.80 -39.99
N ALA A 492 -19.19 -2.77 -40.16
CA ALA A 492 -20.16 -2.85 -41.26
C ALA A 492 -21.25 -1.77 -41.12
N ILE A 493 -20.86 -0.51 -41.04
CA ILE A 493 -21.73 0.61 -41.36
C ILE A 493 -21.88 0.55 -42.89
N VAL A 494 -23.09 0.73 -43.40
CA VAL A 494 -23.32 0.94 -44.85
C VAL A 494 -22.55 2.20 -45.23
N GLN A 495 -21.34 1.99 -45.73
CA GLN A 495 -20.47 3.08 -46.13
C GLN A 495 -21.00 3.60 -47.47
N PRO A 496 -21.18 4.93 -47.63
CA PRO A 496 -21.63 5.49 -48.89
C PRO A 496 -20.62 5.15 -50.01
N PRO A 497 -21.07 5.08 -51.28
CA PRO A 497 -20.20 4.79 -52.42
C PRO A 497 -18.97 5.71 -52.44
N GLY A 498 -17.82 5.22 -52.93
CA GLY A 498 -16.52 5.91 -52.85
C GLY A 498 -16.55 7.37 -53.30
N PHE A 499 -17.27 7.69 -54.37
CA PHE A 499 -17.42 9.06 -54.87
C PHE A 499 -18.12 10.01 -53.88
N VAL A 500 -19.13 9.52 -53.15
CA VAL A 500 -19.82 10.29 -52.09
C VAL A 500 -18.87 10.49 -50.91
N ARG A 501 -18.09 9.46 -50.57
CA ARG A 501 -17.09 9.56 -49.50
C ARG A 501 -16.00 10.59 -49.83
N ARG A 502 -15.50 10.61 -51.07
CA ARG A 502 -14.50 11.59 -51.49
C ARG A 502 -15.03 13.02 -51.44
N LEU A 503 -16.31 13.23 -51.75
CA LEU A 503 -16.94 14.54 -51.61
C LEU A 503 -17.03 14.99 -50.14
N LEU A 504 -17.32 14.06 -49.22
CA LEU A 504 -17.54 14.38 -47.80
C LEU A 504 -16.24 14.41 -46.96
N THR A 505 -15.26 13.58 -47.29
CA THR A 505 -14.06 13.34 -46.45
C THR A 505 -12.75 13.60 -47.18
N GLY A 506 -12.79 13.90 -48.48
CA GLY A 506 -11.60 14.09 -49.31
C GLY A 506 -10.91 12.79 -49.75
N THR A 507 -11.41 11.61 -49.35
CA THR A 507 -10.83 10.31 -49.71
C THR A 507 -11.87 9.28 -50.16
N ASP A 508 -11.48 8.43 -51.11
CA ASP A 508 -12.28 7.25 -51.51
C ASP A 508 -12.11 6.09 -50.50
N VAL A 509 -11.08 6.14 -49.66
CA VAL A 509 -10.70 5.08 -48.71
C VAL A 509 -11.64 5.04 -47.51
N ALA A 510 -11.98 3.83 -47.06
CA ALA A 510 -12.78 3.64 -45.87
C ALA A 510 -11.96 3.90 -44.61
N LEU A 511 -12.22 5.03 -43.96
CA LEU A 511 -11.58 5.42 -42.71
C LEU A 511 -12.54 5.19 -41.53
N PRO A 512 -12.01 4.90 -40.34
CA PRO A 512 -12.82 4.86 -39.12
C PRO A 512 -13.46 6.23 -38.84
N PRO A 513 -14.65 6.28 -38.22
CA PRO A 513 -15.24 7.53 -37.74
C PRO A 513 -14.32 8.30 -36.79
N LEU A 514 -14.52 9.62 -36.66
CA LEU A 514 -13.69 10.46 -35.80
C LEU A 514 -13.65 9.97 -34.34
N GLN A 515 -14.80 9.58 -33.78
CA GLN A 515 -14.89 9.06 -32.41
C GLN A 515 -14.04 7.79 -32.22
N GLU A 516 -14.12 6.86 -33.17
CA GLU A 516 -13.35 5.62 -33.15
C GLU A 516 -11.85 5.88 -33.36
N THR A 517 -11.51 6.86 -34.21
CA THR A 517 -10.12 7.28 -34.44
C THR A 517 -9.50 7.84 -33.16
N LEU A 518 -10.20 8.73 -32.45
CA LEU A 518 -9.74 9.29 -31.19
C LEU A 518 -9.50 8.19 -30.13
N LEU A 519 -10.45 7.29 -29.96
CA LEU A 519 -10.34 6.14 -29.04
C LEU A 519 -9.14 5.23 -29.37
N ARG A 520 -8.93 4.91 -30.65
CA ARG A 520 -7.79 4.10 -31.09
C ARG A 520 -6.44 4.80 -30.88
N THR A 521 -6.39 6.12 -30.94
CA THR A 521 -5.17 6.90 -30.66
C THR A 521 -4.83 6.87 -29.18
N VAL A 522 -5.82 6.93 -28.29
CA VAL A 522 -5.61 6.75 -26.84
C VAL A 522 -5.06 5.36 -26.55
N ASP A 523 -5.68 4.31 -27.12
CA ASP A 523 -5.20 2.92 -27.01
C ASP A 523 -3.72 2.77 -27.46
N LEU A 524 -3.31 3.53 -28.48
CA LEU A 524 -1.95 3.49 -29.04
C LEU A 524 -0.94 4.28 -28.19
N ALA A 525 -1.36 5.42 -27.64
CA ALA A 525 -0.49 6.31 -26.85
C ALA A 525 -0.15 5.72 -25.48
N ALA A 526 -1.04 4.89 -24.93
CA ALA A 526 -0.86 4.21 -23.66
C ALA A 526 0.50 3.49 -23.58
N SER A 527 1.37 3.96 -22.68
CA SER A 527 2.72 3.43 -22.52
C SER A 527 2.73 1.94 -22.17
N THR A 528 3.69 1.21 -22.72
CA THR A 528 3.91 -0.23 -22.46
C THR A 528 4.90 -0.40 -21.32
N GLY A 529 4.49 -0.04 -20.11
CA GLY A 529 5.16 -0.56 -18.92
C GLY A 529 5.10 -2.09 -18.94
N ASN A 530 6.22 -2.77 -18.73
CA ASN A 530 6.21 -4.22 -18.63
C ASN A 530 5.57 -4.62 -17.30
N LEU A 531 4.26 -4.91 -17.32
CA LEU A 531 3.51 -5.31 -16.12
C LEU A 531 4.20 -6.44 -15.36
N ARG A 532 4.90 -7.33 -16.05
CA ARG A 532 5.63 -8.46 -15.45
C ARG A 532 6.86 -8.05 -14.63
N GLU A 533 7.37 -6.84 -14.82
CA GLU A 533 8.47 -6.29 -14.03
C GLU A 533 7.98 -5.58 -12.77
N LEU A 534 6.67 -5.29 -12.67
CA LEU A 534 6.11 -4.69 -11.48
C LEU A 534 6.09 -5.71 -10.32
N PRO A 535 6.47 -5.28 -9.10
CA PRO A 535 6.41 -6.16 -7.95
C PRO A 535 4.95 -6.51 -7.62
N ARG A 536 4.71 -7.71 -7.10
CA ARG A 536 3.40 -8.16 -6.56
C ARG A 536 2.27 -8.35 -7.57
N ILE A 537 2.53 -8.36 -8.88
CA ILE A 537 1.51 -8.79 -9.85
C ILE A 537 1.29 -10.30 -9.68
N ALA A 538 0.10 -10.67 -9.22
CA ALA A 538 -0.34 -12.07 -9.07
C ALA A 538 -0.79 -12.65 -10.41
N ALA A 539 -1.56 -11.88 -11.19
CA ALA A 539 -2.09 -12.32 -12.46
C ALA A 539 -2.42 -11.15 -13.39
N ILE A 540 -2.40 -11.45 -14.69
CA ILE A 540 -2.88 -10.55 -15.75
C ILE A 540 -3.96 -11.30 -16.52
N ILE A 541 -5.18 -10.76 -16.50
CA ILE A 541 -6.34 -11.29 -17.20
C ILE A 541 -6.49 -10.51 -18.51
N GLU A 542 -6.50 -11.22 -19.64
CA GLU A 542 -6.60 -10.64 -20.99
C GLU A 542 -7.88 -11.15 -21.69
N PRO A 543 -9.06 -10.51 -21.49
CA PRO A 543 -10.30 -10.90 -22.16
C PRO A 543 -10.22 -10.81 -23.69
N ASP A 544 -10.75 -11.80 -24.42
CA ASP A 544 -10.85 -11.71 -25.88
C ASP A 544 -12.05 -10.85 -26.32
N ILE A 545 -11.74 -9.58 -26.54
CA ILE A 545 -12.68 -8.53 -26.99
C ILE A 545 -12.40 -8.12 -28.45
N SER A 546 -11.75 -8.98 -29.24
CA SER A 546 -11.35 -8.71 -30.63
C SER A 546 -12.53 -8.46 -31.58
N THR A 547 -13.75 -8.84 -31.20
CA THR A 547 -14.99 -8.63 -31.97
C THR A 547 -15.83 -7.44 -31.49
N ILE A 548 -15.39 -6.76 -30.43
CA ILE A 548 -16.10 -5.66 -29.78
C ILE A 548 -15.40 -4.34 -30.09
N GLY A 549 -16.14 -3.42 -30.72
CA GLY A 549 -15.70 -2.06 -30.97
C GLY A 549 -15.72 -1.24 -29.67
N PRO A 550 -14.89 -0.19 -29.54
CA PRO A 550 -14.83 0.61 -28.31
C PRO A 550 -16.10 1.45 -28.04
N LEU A 551 -17.02 1.52 -29.00
CA LEU A 551 -18.33 2.18 -28.87
C LEU A 551 -19.51 1.19 -29.01
N ASP A 552 -19.26 -0.13 -29.04
CA ASP A 552 -20.27 -1.16 -29.28
C ASP A 552 -20.93 -1.64 -27.97
N PHE A 553 -21.55 -0.71 -27.25
CA PHE A 553 -22.13 -0.97 -25.92
C PHE A 553 -23.29 -2.00 -25.93
N LYS A 554 -23.87 -2.29 -27.10
CA LYS A 554 -24.92 -3.31 -27.24
C LYS A 554 -24.41 -4.75 -27.06
N LYS A 555 -23.10 -4.96 -27.11
CA LYS A 555 -22.46 -6.28 -26.92
C LYS A 555 -22.04 -6.54 -25.47
N ILE A 556 -22.80 -6.02 -24.51
CA ILE A 556 -22.55 -6.22 -23.08
C ILE A 556 -22.46 -7.71 -22.71
N ASP A 557 -23.38 -8.56 -23.18
CA ASP A 557 -23.36 -10.01 -22.90
C ASP A 557 -22.05 -10.66 -23.36
N ALA A 558 -21.63 -10.34 -24.58
CA ALA A 558 -20.40 -10.88 -25.16
C ALA A 558 -19.14 -10.36 -24.44
N ALA A 559 -19.14 -9.10 -24.00
CA ALA A 559 -18.03 -8.53 -23.25
C ALA A 559 -17.90 -9.18 -21.87
N VAL A 560 -19.01 -9.27 -21.12
CA VAL A 560 -19.07 -9.91 -19.81
C VAL A 560 -18.59 -11.36 -19.92
N GLU A 561 -19.12 -12.13 -20.87
CA GLU A 561 -18.70 -13.53 -21.04
C GLU A 561 -17.22 -13.67 -21.43
N ALA A 562 -16.67 -12.78 -22.25
CA ALA A 562 -15.25 -12.76 -22.55
C ALA A 562 -14.38 -12.54 -21.30
N GLY A 563 -14.83 -11.67 -20.39
CA GLY A 563 -14.22 -11.47 -19.08
C GLY A 563 -14.25 -12.73 -18.21
N ARG A 564 -15.40 -13.43 -18.20
CA ARG A 564 -15.55 -14.69 -17.45
C ARG A 564 -14.61 -15.78 -17.97
N ILE A 565 -14.60 -16.00 -19.28
CA ILE A 565 -13.75 -17.03 -19.93
C ILE A 565 -12.27 -16.79 -19.62
N ALA A 566 -11.79 -15.55 -19.77
CA ALA A 566 -10.40 -15.23 -19.52
C ALA A 566 -10.01 -15.41 -18.04
N THR A 567 -10.92 -15.07 -17.12
CA THR A 567 -10.68 -15.24 -15.69
C THR A 567 -10.61 -16.72 -15.30
N ARG A 568 -11.54 -17.55 -15.80
CA ARG A 568 -11.49 -19.01 -15.57
C ARG A 568 -10.17 -19.61 -16.04
N ALA A 569 -9.70 -19.25 -17.24
CA ALA A 569 -8.43 -19.71 -17.77
C ALA A 569 -7.22 -19.29 -16.89
N VAL A 570 -7.24 -18.08 -16.34
CA VAL A 570 -6.18 -17.60 -15.44
C VAL A 570 -6.20 -18.33 -14.09
N LEU A 571 -7.39 -18.56 -13.52
CA LEU A 571 -7.55 -19.29 -12.26
C LEU A 571 -7.11 -20.75 -12.40
N GLU A 572 -7.40 -21.40 -13.52
CA GLU A 572 -6.91 -22.74 -13.84
C GLU A 572 -5.37 -22.78 -13.93
N ALA A 573 -4.76 -21.74 -14.51
CA ALA A 573 -3.30 -21.62 -14.61
C ALA A 573 -2.63 -21.25 -13.27
N HIS A 574 -3.36 -20.61 -12.34
CA HIS A 574 -2.86 -20.10 -11.06
C HIS A 574 -3.76 -20.56 -9.89
N PRO A 575 -3.81 -21.87 -9.59
CA PRO A 575 -4.73 -22.41 -8.58
C PRO A 575 -4.47 -21.89 -7.15
N HIS A 576 -3.28 -21.34 -6.89
CA HIS A 576 -2.93 -20.71 -5.62
C HIS A 576 -3.67 -19.39 -5.37
N LEU A 577 -4.25 -18.77 -6.39
CA LEU A 577 -5.05 -17.55 -6.26
C LEU A 577 -6.47 -17.85 -5.76
N ALA A 578 -6.98 -19.06 -6.00
CA ALA A 578 -8.30 -19.45 -5.52
C ALA A 578 -8.30 -19.54 -3.98
N GLY A 579 -9.33 -18.98 -3.35
CA GLY A 579 -9.49 -19.09 -1.90
C GLY A 579 -9.67 -20.55 -1.47
N PRO A 580 -9.50 -20.88 -0.17
CA PRO A 580 -9.92 -22.18 0.35
C PRO A 580 -11.42 -22.32 0.04
N THR A 581 -11.74 -23.17 -0.93
CA THR A 581 -13.10 -23.30 -1.46
C THR A 581 -14.05 -23.67 -0.33
N ALA A 582 -15.20 -23.00 -0.27
CA ALA A 582 -16.35 -23.53 0.43
C ALA A 582 -16.78 -24.80 -0.32
N ASP A 583 -16.45 -25.94 0.29
CA ASP A 583 -16.87 -27.30 -0.07
C ASP A 583 -16.26 -27.91 -1.37
N PRO A 584 -15.36 -28.90 -1.25
CA PRO A 584 -14.83 -29.65 -2.40
C PRO A 584 -15.88 -30.46 -3.18
N GLN A 585 -17.14 -30.54 -2.73
CA GLN A 585 -18.21 -31.20 -3.50
C GLN A 585 -18.68 -30.39 -4.72
N VAL A 586 -18.50 -29.07 -4.75
CA VAL A 586 -18.91 -28.23 -5.90
C VAL A 586 -17.90 -28.32 -7.06
N ALA A 587 -16.63 -28.61 -6.78
CA ALA A 587 -15.58 -28.75 -7.80
C ALA A 587 -15.78 -29.97 -8.72
N ASN A 588 -16.59 -30.95 -8.34
CA ASN A 588 -16.87 -32.15 -9.13
C ASN A 588 -18.19 -32.08 -9.93
N MET A 589 -18.84 -30.91 -9.99
CA MET A 589 -20.03 -30.66 -10.84
C MET A 589 -19.78 -29.67 -12.00
N ILE A 590 -18.53 -29.25 -12.21
CA ILE A 590 -18.04 -28.58 -13.42
C ILE A 590 -17.36 -29.63 -14.29
#